data_AF-A0A914KER9-F1
#
_entry.id   AF-A0A914KER9-F1
#
_cell.length_a   1.000
_cell.length_b   1.000
_cell.length_c   1.000
_cell.angle_alpha   90.00
_cell.angle_beta   90.00
_cell.angle_gamma   90.00
#
_symmetry.space_group_name_H-M   'P 1'
#
loop_
_entity.id
_entity.type
_entity.pdbx_description
1 polymer ?
#
loop_
_entity_poly.entity_id
_entity_poly.type
_entity_poly.pdbx_seq_one_letter_code
_entity_poly.pdbx_strand_id
1 'polypeptide(L)'
;AIKFVKEEIFNFGGNPWQITLFGESAGSASVAAHTFSPISQNLFQQAILQSGSVLTCFDGALGFQNISVHWAEKLCNFTVDDWNRRNYSMLWNCLSNMDYGMFLPLDSQLILGWNMVQDDLFLPDVPRVLAAKRPNIPVIYGNCRDEWALFEMDFMR
;
A
#
# COMPACT_ATOMS: atom_id res chain seq x y z
N ALA A 1 -12.20 -0.76 7.43
CA ALA A 1 -12.03 -0.19 8.79
C ALA A 1 -12.46 1.27 8.88
N ILE A 2 -11.87 2.21 8.12
CA ILE A 2 -12.16 3.66 8.28
C ILE A 2 -13.66 3.98 8.12
N LYS A 3 -14.35 3.38 7.14
CA LYS A 3 -15.82 3.52 6.97
C LYS A 3 -16.60 3.12 8.22
N PHE A 4 -16.29 1.96 8.78
CA PHE A 4 -16.90 1.47 10.02
C PHE A 4 -16.67 2.45 11.18
N VAL A 5 -15.45 2.96 11.35
CA VAL A 5 -15.18 3.99 12.37
C VAL A 5 -16.00 5.25 12.11
N LYS A 6 -16.06 5.73 10.85
CA LYS A 6 -16.86 6.91 10.48
C LYS A 6 -18.35 6.74 10.79
N GLU A 7 -18.88 5.53 10.64
CA GLU A 7 -20.28 5.17 10.90
C GLU A 7 -20.56 4.98 12.39
N GLU A 8 -19.65 4.33 13.12
CA GLU A 8 -19.93 3.80 14.45
C GLU A 8 -19.28 4.56 15.60
N ILE A 9 -18.23 5.35 15.37
CA ILE A 9 -17.43 5.93 16.47
C ILE A 9 -18.25 6.85 17.39
N PHE A 10 -19.35 7.41 16.89
CA PHE A 10 -20.30 8.18 17.68
C PHE A 10 -20.90 7.36 18.83
N ASN A 11 -21.19 6.07 18.61
CA ASN A 11 -21.71 5.16 19.64
C ASN A 11 -20.71 4.93 20.79
N PHE A 12 -19.43 5.22 20.55
CA PHE A 12 -18.34 5.11 21.52
C PHE A 12 -17.93 6.48 22.09
N GLY A 13 -18.69 7.55 21.80
CA GLY A 13 -18.42 8.90 22.26
C GLY A 13 -17.36 9.68 21.46
N GLY A 14 -16.88 9.12 20.35
CA GLY A 14 -15.98 9.85 19.44
C GLY A 14 -16.74 10.69 18.42
N ASN A 15 -16.05 11.65 17.80
CA ASN A 15 -16.64 12.51 16.79
C ASN A 15 -16.30 11.98 15.38
N PRO A 16 -17.29 11.52 14.59
CA PRO A 16 -17.04 11.03 13.23
C PRO A 16 -16.53 12.13 12.29
N TRP A 17 -16.69 13.41 12.66
CA TRP A 17 -16.22 14.58 11.90
C TRP A 17 -14.84 15.10 12.32
N GLN A 18 -14.16 14.41 13.25
CA GLN A 18 -12.81 14.76 13.70
C GLN A 18 -11.89 13.53 13.76
N ILE A 19 -11.92 12.71 12.70
CA ILE A 19 -11.06 11.54 12.58
C ILE A 19 -9.70 11.96 12.05
N THR A 20 -8.65 11.64 12.81
CA THR A 20 -7.24 11.75 12.39
C THR A 20 -6.70 10.35 12.10
N LEU A 21 -6.17 10.14 10.89
CA LEU A 21 -5.40 8.95 10.60
C LEU A 21 -3.94 9.17 11.00
N PHE A 22 -3.30 8.17 11.61
CA PHE A 22 -1.87 8.20 11.86
C PHE A 22 -1.26 6.83 11.62
N GLY A 23 0.01 6.82 11.23
CA GLY A 23 0.74 5.59 10.98
C GLY A 23 2.24 5.83 10.87
N GLU A 24 3.00 4.78 11.12
CA GLU A 24 4.46 4.73 11.06
C GLU A 24 4.90 3.75 9.96
N SER A 25 6.02 4.02 9.29
CA SER A 25 6.59 3.16 8.23
C SER A 25 5.56 2.79 7.16
N ALA A 26 5.29 1.50 6.92
CA ALA A 26 4.24 1.04 6.00
C ALA A 26 2.83 1.55 6.38
N GLY A 27 2.56 1.77 7.66
CA GLY A 27 1.36 2.43 8.15
C GLY A 27 1.28 3.89 7.72
N SER A 28 2.40 4.62 7.77
CA SER A 28 2.48 5.99 7.24
C SER A 28 2.25 6.03 5.73
N ALA A 29 2.82 5.07 4.99
CA ALA A 29 2.59 4.91 3.56
C ALA A 29 1.11 4.63 3.26
N SER A 30 0.45 3.81 4.07
CA SER A 30 -0.99 3.52 3.97
C SER A 30 -1.85 4.75 4.26
N VAL A 31 -1.51 5.53 5.29
CA VAL A 31 -2.18 6.81 5.58
C VAL A 31 -2.02 7.76 4.39
N ALA A 32 -0.81 7.88 3.84
CA ALA A 32 -0.56 8.68 2.64
C ALA A 32 -1.43 8.23 1.46
N ALA A 33 -1.55 6.92 1.20
CA ALA A 33 -2.40 6.37 0.16
C ALA A 33 -3.87 6.76 0.35
N HIS A 34 -4.38 6.68 1.59
CA HIS A 34 -5.74 7.13 1.90
C HIS A 34 -5.94 8.64 1.65
N THR A 35 -4.91 9.48 1.82
CA THR A 35 -5.01 10.90 1.45
C THR A 35 -5.13 11.13 -0.05
N PHE A 36 -4.62 10.20 -0.87
CA PHE A 36 -4.64 10.26 -2.33
C PHE A 36 -5.89 9.60 -2.94
N SER A 37 -6.43 8.60 -2.24
CA SER A 37 -7.50 7.75 -2.74
C SER A 37 -8.86 8.45 -2.81
N PRO A 38 -9.54 8.46 -3.96
CA PRO A 38 -10.88 9.06 -4.09
C PRO A 38 -11.91 8.36 -3.21
N ILE A 39 -11.83 7.04 -3.06
CA ILE A 39 -12.79 6.26 -2.26
C ILE A 39 -12.60 6.41 -0.74
N SER A 40 -11.51 7.07 -0.33
CA SER A 40 -11.23 7.40 1.07
C SER A 40 -11.57 8.84 1.43
N GLN A 41 -11.94 9.67 0.44
CA GLN A 41 -12.30 11.06 0.66
C GLN A 41 -13.47 11.18 1.64
N ASN A 42 -13.43 12.20 2.48
CA ASN A 42 -14.44 12.53 3.49
C ASN A 42 -14.63 11.50 4.62
N LEU A 43 -13.84 10.41 4.65
CA LEU A 43 -13.87 9.44 5.74
C LEU A 43 -13.05 9.87 6.96
N PHE A 44 -12.12 10.82 6.78
CA PHE A 44 -11.27 11.39 7.81
C PHE A 44 -10.94 12.86 7.47
N GLN A 45 -10.41 13.60 8.44
CA GLN A 45 -10.19 15.05 8.32
C GLN A 45 -8.71 15.44 8.39
N GLN A 46 -7.88 14.64 9.05
CA GLN A 46 -6.48 14.97 9.33
C GLN A 46 -5.61 13.73 9.19
N ALA A 47 -4.32 13.92 8.91
CA ALA A 47 -3.38 12.81 8.83
C ALA A 47 -2.01 13.11 9.48
N ILE A 48 -1.39 12.08 10.05
CA ILE A 48 -0.04 12.12 10.62
C ILE A 48 0.79 11.00 9.98
N LEU A 49 1.91 11.36 9.36
CA LEU A 49 2.76 10.46 8.58
C LEU A 49 4.15 10.36 9.23
N GLN A 50 4.46 9.24 9.85
CA GLN A 50 5.72 9.03 10.57
C GLN A 50 6.62 8.08 9.77
N SER A 51 7.79 8.55 9.34
CA SER A 51 8.86 7.67 8.81
C SER A 51 8.46 6.84 7.59
N GLY A 52 7.56 7.36 6.75
CA GLY A 52 7.10 6.64 5.57
C GLY A 52 6.24 7.49 4.65
N SER A 53 6.23 7.15 3.37
CA SER A 53 5.41 7.82 2.36
C SER A 53 4.85 6.80 1.38
N VAL A 54 3.84 7.17 0.58
CA VAL A 54 3.33 6.25 -0.43
C VAL A 54 4.44 5.81 -1.40
N LEU A 55 5.42 6.69 -1.68
CA LEU A 55 6.51 6.43 -2.62
C LEU A 55 7.50 5.36 -2.13
N THR A 56 7.56 5.07 -0.83
CA THR A 56 8.47 4.04 -0.29
C THR A 56 7.88 2.64 -0.34
N CYS A 57 6.56 2.50 -0.54
CA CYS A 57 5.83 1.23 -0.50
C CYS A 57 4.91 1.04 -1.72
N PHE A 58 5.22 1.69 -2.84
CA PHE A 58 4.49 1.56 -4.11
C PHE A 58 5.31 0.73 -5.10
N ASP A 59 4.66 -0.03 -5.99
CA ASP A 59 5.35 -0.79 -7.04
C ASP A 59 6.25 0.13 -7.88
N GLY A 60 7.49 -0.31 -8.13
CA GLY A 60 8.56 0.54 -8.66
C GLY A 60 9.44 1.19 -7.59
N ALA A 61 9.03 1.22 -6.32
CA ALA A 61 9.86 1.73 -5.23
C ALA A 61 11.10 0.84 -5.03
N LEU A 62 12.21 1.46 -4.66
CA LEU A 62 13.50 0.79 -4.41
C LEU A 62 14.04 -0.05 -5.58
N GLY A 63 13.56 0.19 -6.82
CA GLY A 63 14.06 -0.46 -8.04
C GLY A 63 13.33 -1.74 -8.44
N PHE A 64 12.31 -2.17 -7.70
CA PHE A 64 11.49 -3.33 -8.06
C PHE A 64 10.34 -2.90 -8.96
N GLN A 65 10.39 -3.23 -10.26
CA GLN A 65 9.30 -2.93 -11.20
C GLN A 65 8.54 -4.20 -11.58
N ASN A 66 7.25 -4.07 -11.84
CA ASN A 66 6.38 -5.16 -12.31
C ASN A 66 6.35 -6.35 -11.34
N ILE A 67 6.36 -6.08 -10.03
CA ILE A 67 6.45 -7.13 -9.01
C ILE A 67 5.26 -8.10 -9.10
N SER A 68 4.07 -7.58 -9.45
CA SER A 68 2.87 -8.40 -9.67
C SER A 68 3.03 -9.38 -10.83
N VAL A 69 3.70 -8.97 -11.92
CA VAL A 69 3.98 -9.84 -13.07
C VAL A 69 5.00 -10.90 -12.68
N HIS A 70 6.05 -10.49 -11.96
CA HIS A 70 7.06 -11.41 -11.42
C HIS A 70 6.42 -12.51 -10.56
N TRP A 71 5.52 -12.13 -9.64
CA TRP A 71 4.82 -13.10 -8.81
C TRP A 71 3.86 -13.98 -9.59
N ALA A 72 3.12 -13.42 -10.55
CA ALA A 72 2.23 -14.21 -11.41
C ALA A 72 2.99 -15.28 -12.21
N GLU A 73 4.19 -14.94 -12.71
CA GLU A 73 5.06 -15.89 -13.39
C GLU A 73 5.60 -16.96 -12.43
N LYS A 74 6.12 -16.56 -11.26
CA LYS A 74 6.69 -17.49 -10.27
C LYS A 74 5.67 -18.46 -9.69
N LEU A 75 4.46 -17.98 -9.41
CA LEU A 75 3.41 -18.74 -8.73
C LEU A 75 2.56 -19.56 -9.70
N CYS A 76 2.25 -19.02 -10.87
CA CYS A 76 1.25 -19.56 -11.79
C CYS A 76 1.76 -19.80 -13.20
N ASN A 77 3.05 -19.58 -13.47
CA ASN A 77 3.62 -19.62 -14.81
C ASN A 77 2.86 -18.69 -15.78
N PHE A 78 2.36 -17.56 -15.26
CA PHE A 78 1.57 -16.58 -16.00
C PHE A 78 2.50 -15.51 -16.55
N THR A 79 2.72 -15.52 -17.87
CA THR A 79 3.79 -14.75 -18.50
C THR A 79 3.44 -13.26 -18.66
N VAL A 80 4.44 -12.45 -19.00
CA VAL A 80 4.24 -11.04 -19.39
C VAL A 80 3.25 -10.91 -20.55
N ASP A 81 3.28 -11.84 -21.52
CA ASP A 81 2.35 -11.83 -22.64
C ASP A 81 0.91 -12.11 -22.20
N ASP A 82 0.72 -13.04 -21.26
CA ASP A 82 -0.59 -13.31 -20.68
C ASP A 82 -1.12 -12.10 -19.88
N TRP A 83 -0.23 -11.43 -19.15
CA TRP A 83 -0.53 -10.18 -18.44
C TRP A 83 -1.01 -9.07 -19.38
N ASN A 84 -0.30 -8.88 -20.50
CA ASN A 84 -0.65 -7.86 -21.48
C ASN A 84 -1.98 -8.11 -22.18
N ARG A 85 -2.46 -9.36 -22.25
CA ARG A 85 -3.80 -9.70 -22.75
C ARG A 85 -4.93 -9.29 -21.81
N ARG A 86 -4.62 -8.89 -20.56
CA ARG A 86 -5.58 -8.47 -19.53
C ARG A 86 -6.71 -9.49 -19.28
N ASN A 87 -6.41 -10.77 -19.44
CA ASN A 87 -7.33 -11.87 -19.10
C ASN A 87 -6.76 -12.64 -17.92
N TYR A 88 -7.31 -12.37 -16.73
CA TYR A 88 -6.80 -12.91 -15.48
C TYR A 88 -7.55 -14.16 -14.99
N SER A 89 -8.43 -14.75 -15.81
CA SER A 89 -9.23 -15.91 -15.39
C SER A 89 -8.36 -17.11 -14.98
N MET A 90 -7.31 -17.39 -15.76
CA MET A 90 -6.35 -18.46 -15.46
C MET A 90 -5.53 -18.16 -14.22
N LEU A 91 -5.04 -16.91 -14.09
CA LEU A 91 -4.29 -16.46 -12.92
C LEU A 91 -5.13 -16.55 -11.65
N TRP A 92 -6.38 -16.06 -11.70
CA TRP A 92 -7.32 -16.13 -10.60
C TRP A 92 -7.61 -17.57 -10.18
N ASN A 93 -7.89 -18.47 -11.14
CA ASN A 93 -8.12 -19.88 -10.83
C ASN A 93 -6.89 -20.55 -10.20
N CYS A 94 -5.69 -20.20 -10.65
CA CYS A 94 -4.46 -20.70 -10.07
C CYS A 94 -4.27 -20.20 -8.62
N LEU A 95 -4.34 -18.89 -8.40
CA LEU A 95 -4.16 -18.27 -7.07
C LEU A 95 -5.25 -18.70 -6.07
N SER A 96 -6.50 -18.85 -6.52
CA SER A 96 -7.63 -19.24 -5.65
C SER A 96 -7.52 -20.67 -5.13
N ASN A 97 -6.75 -21.53 -5.79
CA ASN A 97 -6.54 -22.92 -5.38
C ASN A 97 -5.21 -23.13 -4.64
N MET A 98 -4.42 -22.08 -4.40
CA MET A 98 -3.19 -22.18 -3.63
C MET A 98 -3.42 -22.16 -2.12
N ASP A 99 -2.53 -22.84 -1.41
CA ASP A 99 -2.41 -22.74 0.03
C ASP A 99 -1.43 -21.63 0.42
N TYR A 100 -1.64 -21.00 1.58
CA TYR A 100 -0.78 -19.93 2.10
C TYR A 100 0.68 -20.39 2.31
N GLY A 101 0.91 -21.69 2.54
CA GLY A 101 2.24 -22.30 2.64
C GLY A 101 3.09 -22.13 1.36
N MET A 102 2.47 -21.91 0.20
CA MET A 102 3.19 -21.62 -1.04
C MET A 102 3.66 -20.16 -1.13
N PHE A 103 2.98 -19.24 -0.44
CA PHE A 103 3.31 -17.82 -0.45
C PHE A 103 4.41 -17.46 0.57
N LEU A 104 4.40 -18.08 1.75
CA LEU A 104 5.32 -17.75 2.84
C LEU A 104 6.83 -17.79 2.45
N PRO A 105 7.32 -18.80 1.71
CA PRO A 105 8.73 -18.83 1.30
C PRO A 105 9.09 -17.76 0.27
N LEU A 106 8.11 -17.21 -0.45
CA LEU A 106 8.31 -16.18 -1.46
C LEU A 106 8.24 -14.78 -0.85
N ASP A 107 7.32 -14.57 0.08
CA ASP A 107 7.18 -13.33 0.84
C ASP A 107 8.47 -12.97 1.60
N SER A 108 9.18 -13.97 2.11
CA SER A 108 10.46 -13.79 2.79
C SER A 108 11.67 -13.53 1.87
N GLN A 109 11.54 -13.68 0.55
CA GLN A 109 12.66 -13.51 -0.39
C GLN A 109 12.93 -12.06 -0.77
N LEU A 110 11.91 -11.20 -0.70
CA LEU A 110 12.01 -9.81 -1.13
C LEU A 110 11.48 -8.91 -0.01
N ILE A 111 12.38 -8.11 0.56
CA ILE A 111 12.00 -7.02 1.46
C ILE A 111 11.05 -6.10 0.68
N LEU A 112 9.84 -5.91 1.20
CA LEU A 112 8.76 -5.18 0.52
C LEU A 112 8.41 -5.80 -0.85
N GLY A 113 8.42 -7.13 -0.97
CA GLY A 113 8.04 -7.84 -2.20
C GLY A 113 6.55 -7.72 -2.55
N TRP A 114 5.72 -7.29 -1.60
CA TRP A 114 4.30 -7.01 -1.80
C TRP A 114 4.01 -5.56 -1.42
N ASN A 115 3.72 -4.74 -2.43
CA ASN A 115 3.54 -3.30 -2.28
C ASN A 115 2.19 -2.83 -2.82
N MET A 116 1.88 -1.57 -2.53
CA MET A 116 0.75 -0.90 -3.17
C MET A 116 0.98 -0.81 -4.68
N VAL A 117 -0.03 -1.12 -5.47
CA VAL A 117 0.01 -1.04 -6.93
C VAL A 117 -0.95 0.04 -7.43
N GLN A 118 -0.74 0.50 -8.65
CA GLN A 118 -1.76 1.28 -9.35
C GLN A 118 -2.95 0.37 -9.64
N ASP A 119 -4.15 0.81 -9.30
CA ASP A 119 -5.42 0.18 -9.66
C ASP A 119 -6.40 1.25 -10.18
N ASP A 120 -7.61 0.88 -10.60
CA ASP A 120 -8.58 1.85 -11.12
C ASP A 120 -9.50 2.46 -10.02
N LEU A 121 -9.28 2.12 -8.74
CA LEU A 121 -10.24 2.38 -7.67
C LEU A 121 -9.61 3.10 -6.46
N PHE A 122 -8.63 2.48 -5.82
CA PHE A 122 -7.97 3.00 -4.64
C PHE A 122 -6.88 4.00 -5.01
N LEU A 123 -6.00 3.66 -5.96
CA LEU A 123 -4.91 4.50 -6.47
C LEU A 123 -4.99 4.58 -8.01
N PRO A 124 -5.88 5.42 -8.57
CA PRO A 124 -6.19 5.49 -10.01
C PRO A 124 -5.02 5.94 -10.91
N ASP A 125 -3.93 6.42 -10.32
CA ASP A 125 -2.78 6.97 -11.02
C ASP A 125 -1.53 6.76 -10.16
N VAL A 126 -0.36 7.04 -10.74
CA VAL A 126 0.89 6.96 -9.98
C VAL A 126 0.95 8.01 -8.86
N PRO A 127 1.59 7.72 -7.72
CA PRO A 127 1.71 8.61 -6.59
C PRO A 127 2.09 10.06 -6.90
N ARG A 128 2.98 10.27 -7.89
CA ARG A 128 3.41 11.61 -8.30
C ARG A 128 2.26 12.46 -8.82
N VAL A 129 1.36 11.86 -9.61
CA VAL A 129 0.19 12.57 -10.16
C VAL A 129 -0.87 12.77 -9.08
N LEU A 130 -1.10 11.74 -8.25
CA LEU A 130 -2.08 11.82 -7.16
C LEU A 130 -1.69 12.86 -6.10
N ALA A 131 -0.39 13.00 -5.79
CA ALA A 131 0.09 14.01 -4.85
C ALA A 131 -0.27 15.43 -5.28
N ALA A 132 -0.25 15.72 -6.59
CA ALA A 132 -0.64 17.03 -7.13
C ALA A 132 -2.15 17.29 -7.07
N LYS A 133 -2.96 16.22 -7.01
CA LYS A 133 -4.44 16.28 -6.94
C LYS A 133 -4.96 16.08 -5.51
N ARG A 134 -4.08 15.89 -4.54
CA ARG A 134 -4.45 15.57 -3.16
C ARG A 134 -5.33 16.70 -2.57
N PRO A 135 -6.47 16.37 -1.95
CA PRO A 135 -7.27 17.34 -1.22
C PRO A 135 -6.47 18.05 -0.11
N ASN A 136 -6.76 19.33 0.11
CA ASN A 136 -6.13 20.08 1.18
C ASN A 136 -6.69 19.65 2.54
N ILE A 137 -5.92 18.85 3.27
CA ILE A 137 -6.22 18.42 4.64
C ILE A 137 -4.98 18.69 5.53
N PRO A 138 -5.16 19.05 6.80
CA PRO A 138 -4.05 19.23 7.73
C PRO A 138 -3.22 17.97 7.85
N VAL A 139 -1.90 18.11 7.71
CA VAL A 139 -0.96 17.00 7.82
C VAL A 139 0.26 17.36 8.64
N ILE A 140 0.63 16.44 9.54
CA ILE A 140 1.92 16.40 10.22
C ILE A 140 2.73 15.27 9.57
N TYR A 141 3.99 15.51 9.26
CA TYR A 141 4.89 14.47 8.79
C TYR A 141 6.30 14.67 9.34
N GLY A 142 7.05 13.58 9.49
CA GLY A 142 8.42 13.64 9.99
C GLY A 142 9.12 12.29 9.93
N ASN A 143 10.44 12.34 10.05
CA ASN A 143 11.33 11.18 10.04
C ASN A 143 12.20 11.19 11.30
N CYS A 144 12.66 10.03 11.71
CA CYS A 144 13.72 9.85 12.68
C CYS A 144 15.08 10.23 12.10
N ARG A 145 16.06 10.49 12.97
CA ARG A 145 17.42 10.87 12.56
C ARG A 145 18.15 9.76 11.81
N ASP A 146 17.98 8.51 12.26
CA ASP A 146 18.77 7.35 11.83
C ASP A 146 17.85 6.24 11.28
N GLU A 147 16.90 6.58 10.39
CA GLU A 147 15.86 5.66 9.84
C GLU A 147 16.41 4.35 9.28
N TRP A 148 17.55 4.43 8.59
CA TRP A 148 18.13 3.29 7.86
C TRP A 148 19.01 2.39 8.73
N ALA A 149 19.37 2.83 9.94
CA ALA A 149 20.24 2.05 10.81
C ALA A 149 19.68 0.65 11.11
N LEU A 150 18.35 0.52 11.22
CA LEU A 150 17.68 -0.76 11.43
C LEU A 150 17.92 -1.73 10.26
N PHE A 151 17.80 -1.27 9.02
CA PHE A 151 17.88 -2.14 7.84
C PHE A 151 19.33 -2.49 7.50
N GLU A 152 20.29 -1.58 7.75
CA GLU A 152 21.72 -1.87 7.54
C GLU A 152 22.25 -2.98 8.46
N MET A 153 21.66 -3.14 9.65
CA MET A 153 22.05 -4.22 10.58
C MET A 153 21.74 -5.62 10.04
N ASP A 154 20.68 -5.77 9.26
CA ASP A 154 20.30 -7.05 8.65
C ASP A 154 21.15 -7.39 7.42
N PHE A 155 21.69 -6.40 6.71
CA PHE A 155 22.65 -6.62 5.60
C PHE A 155 24.07 -7.00 6.07
N MET A 156 24.36 -6.86 7.36
CA MET A 156 25.68 -7.15 7.97
C MET A 156 25.78 -8.56 8.58
N ARG A 157 24.75 -9.41 8.42
CA ARG A 157 24.75 -10.83 8.82
C ARG A 157 24.87 -11.74 7.61
#